data_AF-A0AAD4C6L8-F1
#
_entry.id   AF-A0AAD4C6L8-F1
#
_cell.length_a   1.000
_cell.length_b   1.000
_cell.length_c   1.000
_cell.angle_alpha   90.00
_cell.angle_beta   90.00
_cell.angle_gamma   90.00
#
_symmetry.space_group_name_H-M   'P 1'
#
loop_
_entity.id
_entity.type
_entity.pdbx_description
1 polymer ?
#
loop_
_entity_poly.entity_id
_entity_poly.type
_entity_poly.pdbx_seq_one_letter_code
_entity_poly.pdbx_strand_id
1 'polypeptide(L)'
;METDNALLRRPAITTVVLLTSLLVPVVVVPYALTRRHISRLTQQIDHLLAANANLQNAVSKSTRDVALRREELARAISIEKDISLLRRDISQTQAQLNSFHSATRAELHSLLEEGKLTRQACQCIPVRNPCPPLILTSFRHHLDLFPRLGLSLADVAAFMHEVELHQGVSSSIIHNHGIERLRALALKLQVSPAPHKVGFSILPSGQISFRASLDICPTSGPCS
;
A
#
# COMPACT_ATOMS: atom_id res chain seq x y z
N MET A 1 76.20 76.93 -55.22
CA MET A 1 76.14 77.23 -53.77
C MET A 1 75.06 78.26 -53.58
N GLU A 2 73.80 77.86 -53.40
CA GLU A 2 72.72 78.81 -53.12
C GLU A 2 71.50 78.10 -52.55
N THR A 3 71.59 77.65 -51.28
CA THR A 3 70.44 77.13 -50.52
C THR A 3 70.63 77.34 -49.01
N ASP A 4 70.72 78.58 -48.53
CA ASP A 4 70.80 78.83 -47.06
C ASP A 4 69.78 79.85 -46.51
N ASN A 5 68.90 80.44 -47.33
CA ASN A 5 68.02 81.53 -46.88
C ASN A 5 66.52 81.16 -46.69
N ALA A 6 66.15 79.89 -46.66
CA ALA A 6 64.75 79.47 -46.51
C ALA A 6 64.27 79.29 -45.03
N LEU A 7 65.17 79.37 -44.04
CA LEU A 7 64.87 78.97 -42.65
C LEU A 7 64.30 80.08 -41.74
N LEU A 8 64.37 81.35 -42.14
CA LEU A 8 64.08 82.48 -41.22
C LEU A 8 62.66 83.10 -41.36
N ARG A 9 61.77 82.56 -42.20
CA ARG A 9 60.50 83.23 -42.54
C ARG A 9 59.21 82.60 -42.00
N ARG A 10 59.25 81.68 -41.03
CA ARG A 10 58.02 81.06 -40.46
C ARG A 10 57.97 80.95 -38.91
N PRO A 11 58.25 82.03 -38.15
CA PRO A 11 58.12 81.99 -36.68
C PRO A 11 56.68 81.77 -36.20
N ALA A 12 55.67 82.03 -37.04
CA ALA A 12 54.26 81.81 -36.67
C ALA A 12 53.82 80.34 -36.72
N ILE A 13 54.45 79.50 -37.54
CA ILE A 13 54.05 78.08 -37.66
C ILE A 13 54.66 77.26 -36.53
N THR A 14 55.91 77.53 -36.17
CA THR A 14 56.60 76.82 -35.10
C THR A 14 55.95 77.07 -33.74
N THR A 15 55.46 78.28 -33.48
CA THR A 15 54.74 78.61 -32.24
C THR A 15 53.38 77.92 -32.16
N VAL A 16 52.62 77.84 -33.26
CA VAL A 16 51.35 77.09 -33.31
C VAL A 16 51.59 75.59 -33.10
N VAL A 17 52.63 75.03 -33.69
CA VAL A 17 52.99 73.61 -33.51
C VAL A 17 53.37 73.33 -32.05
N LEU A 18 54.18 74.19 -31.43
CA LEU A 18 54.53 74.03 -30.01
C LEU A 18 53.32 74.17 -29.09
N LEU A 19 52.44 75.15 -29.35
CA LEU A 19 51.26 75.40 -28.52
C LEU A 19 50.24 74.26 -28.65
N THR A 20 50.02 73.75 -29.87
CA THR A 20 49.15 72.57 -30.08
C THR A 20 49.76 71.31 -29.48
N SER A 21 51.07 71.10 -29.59
CA SER A 21 51.76 69.96 -28.97
C SER A 21 51.64 69.97 -27.45
N LEU A 22 51.56 71.13 -26.81
CA LEU A 22 51.42 71.27 -25.36
C LEU A 22 49.96 71.19 -24.92
N LEU A 23 49.04 71.68 -25.74
CA LEU A 23 47.60 71.64 -25.47
C LEU A 23 47.00 70.24 -25.64
N VAL A 24 47.48 69.47 -26.63
CA VAL A 24 46.99 68.11 -26.92
C VAL A 24 47.05 67.19 -25.70
N PRO A 25 48.17 66.97 -24.98
CA PRO A 25 48.19 66.09 -23.82
C PRO A 25 47.31 66.61 -22.68
N VAL A 26 47.21 67.93 -22.52
CA VAL A 26 46.36 68.56 -21.49
C VAL A 26 44.88 68.24 -21.71
N VAL A 27 44.43 68.10 -22.96
CA VAL A 27 43.03 67.76 -23.28
C VAL A 27 42.83 66.25 -23.43
N VAL A 28 43.76 65.55 -24.08
CA VAL A 28 43.61 64.13 -24.46
C VAL A 28 43.76 63.21 -23.24
N VAL A 29 44.68 63.49 -22.32
CA VAL A 29 44.89 62.64 -21.13
C VAL A 29 43.65 62.58 -20.22
N PRO A 30 43.06 63.71 -19.78
CA PRO A 30 41.85 63.64 -18.95
C PRO A 30 40.66 63.07 -19.71
N TYR A 31 40.55 63.32 -21.02
CA TYR A 31 39.51 62.70 -21.84
C TYR A 31 39.67 61.16 -21.93
N ALA A 32 40.90 60.68 -22.13
CA ALA A 32 41.18 59.25 -22.17
C ALA A 32 40.93 58.56 -20.82
N LEU A 33 41.32 59.20 -19.71
CA LEU A 33 41.06 58.69 -18.36
C LEU A 33 39.57 58.63 -18.05
N THR A 34 38.82 59.71 -18.30
CA THR A 34 37.36 59.74 -18.10
C THR A 34 36.65 58.68 -18.96
N ARG A 35 37.06 58.50 -20.22
CA ARG A 35 36.52 57.44 -21.08
C ARG A 35 36.77 56.04 -20.51
N ARG A 36 37.96 55.77 -19.95
CA ARG A 36 38.25 54.51 -19.26
C ARG A 36 37.36 54.31 -18.03
N HIS A 37 37.14 55.36 -17.24
CA HIS A 37 36.27 55.30 -16.07
C HIS A 37 34.80 55.04 -16.45
N ILE A 38 34.30 55.71 -17.49
CA ILE A 38 32.93 55.51 -17.97
C ILE A 38 32.75 54.06 -18.44
N SER A 39 33.68 53.51 -19.24
CA SER A 39 33.62 52.10 -19.66
C SER A 39 33.61 51.13 -18.49
N ARG A 40 34.36 51.41 -17.42
CA ARG A 40 34.37 50.55 -16.23
C ARG A 40 33.06 50.64 -15.46
N LEU A 41 32.47 51.83 -15.34
CA LEU A 41 31.18 52.03 -14.68
C LEU A 41 30.04 51.36 -15.48
N THR A 42 30.04 51.47 -16.81
CA THR A 42 29.04 50.79 -17.64
C THR A 42 29.13 49.27 -17.49
N GLN A 43 30.34 48.70 -17.48
CA GLN A 43 30.53 47.27 -17.20
C GLN A 43 30.01 46.85 -15.82
N GLN A 44 30.20 47.69 -14.79
CA GLN A 44 29.66 47.42 -13.46
C GLN A 44 28.12 47.49 -13.42
N ILE A 45 27.52 48.45 -14.12
CA ILE A 45 26.06 48.54 -14.24
C ILE A 45 25.51 47.29 -14.95
N ASP A 46 26.12 46.89 -16.06
CA ASP A 46 25.70 45.69 -16.81
C ASP A 46 25.81 44.42 -15.94
N HIS A 47 26.89 44.29 -15.17
CA HIS A 47 27.07 43.19 -14.23
C HIS A 47 26.00 43.20 -13.12
N LEU A 48 25.68 44.36 -12.54
CA LEU A 48 24.63 44.49 -11.53
C LEU A 48 23.25 44.21 -12.10
N LEU A 49 22.95 44.65 -13.32
CA LEU A 49 21.69 44.34 -14.01
C LEU A 49 21.56 42.84 -14.27
N ALA A 50 22.62 42.19 -14.73
CA ALA A 50 22.64 40.74 -14.91
C ALA A 50 22.43 39.99 -13.58
N ALA A 51 23.11 40.42 -12.51
CA ALA A 51 22.93 39.84 -11.18
C ALA A 51 21.50 40.02 -10.66
N ASN A 52 20.90 41.20 -10.85
CA ASN A 52 19.52 41.47 -10.44
C ASN A 52 18.52 40.62 -11.22
N ALA A 53 18.69 40.48 -12.55
CA ALA A 53 17.86 39.60 -13.37
C ALA A 53 17.95 38.13 -12.89
N ASN A 54 19.16 37.67 -12.53
CA ASN A 54 19.35 36.33 -11.97
C ASN A 54 18.66 36.14 -10.62
N LEU A 55 18.73 37.14 -9.74
CA LEU A 55 18.03 37.11 -8.45
C LEU A 55 16.51 37.12 -8.63
N GLN A 56 15.98 37.93 -9.55
CA GLN A 56 14.55 37.94 -9.86
C GLN A 56 14.07 36.59 -10.39
N ASN A 57 14.86 35.95 -11.26
CA ASN A 57 14.58 34.60 -11.75
C ASN A 57 14.63 33.57 -10.61
N ALA A 58 15.60 33.67 -9.71
CA ALA A 58 15.72 32.78 -8.55
C ALA A 58 14.56 32.93 -7.56
N VAL A 59 14.12 34.17 -7.27
CA VAL A 59 12.95 34.45 -6.43
C VAL A 59 11.67 33.94 -7.10
N SER A 60 11.52 34.17 -8.40
CA SER A 60 10.38 33.66 -9.18
C SER A 60 10.33 32.13 -9.20
N LYS A 61 11.48 31.47 -9.25
CA LYS A 61 11.58 30.01 -9.15
C LYS A 61 11.20 29.53 -7.75
N SER A 62 11.80 30.11 -6.71
CA SER A 62 11.54 29.75 -5.32
C SER A 62 10.07 29.95 -4.93
N THR A 63 9.44 31.04 -5.39
CA THR A 63 8.01 31.30 -5.16
C THR A 63 7.11 30.26 -5.84
N ARG A 64 7.44 29.80 -7.05
CA ARG A 64 6.74 28.68 -7.71
C ARG A 64 6.91 27.37 -6.95
N ASP A 65 8.13 27.06 -6.49
CA ASP A 65 8.41 25.84 -5.73
C ASP A 65 7.62 25.83 -4.40
N VAL A 66 7.51 26.98 -3.73
CA VAL A 66 6.68 27.12 -2.52
C VAL A 66 5.20 26.95 -2.82
N ALA A 67 4.71 27.47 -3.94
CA ALA A 67 3.32 27.29 -4.36
C ALA A 67 2.99 25.81 -4.60
N LEU A 68 3.88 25.08 -5.28
CA LEU A 68 3.72 23.63 -5.51
C LEU A 68 3.68 22.85 -4.20
N ARG A 69 4.59 23.13 -3.26
CA ARG A 69 4.59 22.48 -1.94
C ARG A 69 3.32 22.78 -1.14
N ARG A 70 2.76 23.99 -1.25
CA ARG A 70 1.48 24.32 -0.62
C ARG A 70 0.32 23.50 -1.19
N GLU A 71 0.31 23.27 -2.50
CA GLU A 71 -0.69 22.43 -3.15
C GLU A 71 -0.55 20.97 -2.73
N GLU A 72 0.67 20.45 -2.61
CA GLU A 72 0.94 19.12 -2.07
C GLU A 72 0.46 18.98 -0.61
N LEU A 73 0.75 19.97 0.24
CA LEU A 73 0.27 19.99 1.63
C LEU A 73 -1.26 20.05 1.69
N ALA A 74 -1.92 20.82 0.83
CA ALA A 74 -3.37 20.88 0.76
C ALA A 74 -3.97 19.52 0.39
N ARG A 75 -3.35 18.79 -0.55
CA ARG A 75 -3.73 17.41 -0.92
C ARG A 75 -3.50 16.42 0.23
N ALA A 76 -2.41 16.55 0.98
CA ALA A 76 -2.16 15.71 2.14
C ALA A 76 -3.23 15.91 3.23
N ILE A 77 -3.61 17.17 3.49
CA ILE A 77 -4.65 17.51 4.47
C ILE A 77 -6.03 16.97 4.03
N SER A 78 -6.36 16.99 2.73
CA SER A 78 -7.63 16.40 2.27
C SER A 78 -7.65 14.89 2.47
N ILE A 79 -6.55 14.20 2.17
CA ILE A 79 -6.43 12.74 2.40
C ILE A 79 -6.57 12.43 3.89
N GLU A 80 -5.98 13.23 4.78
CA GLU A 80 -6.12 13.05 6.23
C GLU A 80 -7.59 13.16 6.68
N LYS A 81 -8.35 14.10 6.11
CA LYS A 81 -9.79 14.21 6.38
C LYS A 81 -10.54 12.98 5.92
N ASP A 82 -10.26 12.47 4.73
CA ASP A 82 -10.91 11.27 4.19
C ASP A 82 -10.61 10.04 5.06
N ILE A 83 -9.37 9.88 5.51
CA ILE A 83 -8.98 8.81 6.45
C ILE A 83 -9.74 8.94 7.78
N SER A 84 -9.91 10.17 8.28
CA SER A 84 -10.65 10.41 9.53
C SER A 84 -12.14 10.07 9.40
N LEU A 85 -12.75 10.34 8.24
CA LEU A 85 -14.12 9.97 7.93
C LEU A 85 -14.27 8.45 7.83
N LEU A 86 -13.39 7.81 7.07
CA LEU A 86 -13.39 6.35 6.91
C LEU A 86 -13.21 5.63 8.25
N ARG A 87 -12.37 6.17 9.13
CA ARG A 87 -12.18 5.63 10.49
C ARG A 87 -13.45 5.74 11.35
N ARG A 88 -14.22 6.83 11.22
CA ARG A 88 -15.50 6.98 11.91
C ARG A 88 -16.51 5.95 11.39
N ASP A 89 -16.60 5.78 10.08
CA ASP A 89 -17.49 4.80 9.46
C ASP A 89 -17.15 3.37 9.88
N ILE A 90 -15.86 3.01 9.92
CA ILE A 90 -15.41 1.70 10.43
C ILE A 90 -15.80 1.54 11.90
N SER A 91 -15.63 2.58 12.73
CA SER A 91 -16.00 2.50 14.15
C SER A 91 -17.52 2.36 14.35
N GLN A 92 -18.32 3.02 13.50
CA GLN A 92 -19.77 2.95 13.54
C GLN A 92 -20.28 1.58 13.09
N THR A 93 -19.77 1.07 11.97
CA THR A 93 -20.12 -0.28 11.47
C THR A 93 -19.70 -1.36 12.47
N GLN A 94 -18.57 -1.20 13.15
CA GLN A 94 -18.15 -2.09 14.22
C GLN A 94 -19.08 -2.04 15.43
N ALA A 95 -19.53 -0.85 15.85
CA ALA A 95 -20.50 -0.71 16.94
C ALA A 95 -21.85 -1.36 16.59
N GLN A 96 -22.33 -1.19 15.35
CA GLN A 96 -23.55 -1.84 14.85
C GLN A 96 -23.39 -3.36 14.87
N LEU A 97 -22.29 -3.88 14.34
CA LEU A 97 -22.01 -5.32 14.32
C LEU A 97 -21.94 -5.91 15.74
N ASN A 98 -21.30 -5.21 16.68
CA ASN A 98 -21.27 -5.63 18.09
C ASN A 98 -22.66 -5.64 18.73
N SER A 99 -23.50 -4.65 18.43
CA SER A 99 -24.89 -4.60 18.92
C SER A 99 -25.76 -5.72 18.34
N PHE A 100 -25.54 -6.05 17.06
CA PHE A 100 -26.22 -7.16 16.41
C PHE A 100 -25.78 -8.51 17.01
N HIS A 101 -24.48 -8.67 17.27
CA HIS A 101 -23.95 -9.87 17.93
C HIS A 101 -24.42 -10.04 19.37
N SER A 102 -24.60 -8.95 20.14
CA SER A 102 -25.14 -9.07 21.49
C SER A 102 -26.63 -9.43 21.46
N ALA A 103 -27.41 -8.86 20.54
CA ALA A 103 -28.82 -9.20 20.36
C ALA A 103 -29.02 -10.67 19.96
N THR A 104 -28.28 -11.15 18.96
CA THR A 104 -28.33 -12.56 18.53
C THR A 104 -27.87 -13.52 19.63
N ARG A 105 -26.84 -13.16 20.42
CA ARG A 105 -26.45 -13.96 21.59
C ARG A 105 -27.54 -14.02 22.65
N ALA A 106 -28.23 -12.91 22.91
CA ALA A 106 -29.32 -12.88 23.88
C ALA A 106 -30.51 -13.76 23.42
N GLU A 107 -30.85 -13.72 22.13
CA GLU A 107 -31.91 -14.55 21.54
C GLU A 107 -31.57 -16.05 21.59
N LEU A 108 -30.32 -16.42 21.28
CA LEU A 108 -29.88 -17.81 21.43
C LEU A 108 -29.96 -18.27 22.89
N HIS A 109 -29.63 -17.40 23.84
CA HIS A 109 -29.73 -17.72 25.26
C HIS A 109 -31.19 -17.89 25.71
N SER A 110 -32.12 -17.07 25.22
CA SER A 110 -33.54 -17.24 25.54
C SER A 110 -34.11 -18.55 25.00
N LEU A 111 -33.74 -18.94 23.77
CA LEU A 111 -34.17 -20.22 23.17
C LEU A 111 -33.60 -21.43 23.94
N LEU A 112 -32.35 -21.33 24.42
CA LEU A 112 -31.76 -22.37 25.25
C LEU A 112 -32.48 -22.53 26.60
N GLU A 113 -32.84 -21.42 27.24
CA GLU A 113 -33.62 -21.46 28.49
C GLU A 113 -35.04 -22.00 28.27
N GLU A 114 -35.73 -21.58 27.20
CA GLU A 114 -37.03 -22.13 26.82
C GLU A 114 -36.96 -23.64 26.53
N GLY A 115 -35.90 -24.09 25.85
CA GLY A 115 -35.61 -25.50 25.60
C GLY A 115 -35.36 -26.31 26.88
N LYS A 116 -34.81 -25.70 27.94
CA LYS A 116 -34.66 -26.36 29.26
C LYS A 116 -36.00 -26.50 29.96
N LEU A 117 -36.83 -25.45 29.96
CA LEU A 117 -38.16 -25.47 30.60
C LEU A 117 -39.09 -26.51 29.94
N THR A 118 -39.10 -26.59 28.62
CA THR A 118 -39.88 -27.63 27.89
C THR A 118 -39.42 -29.04 28.22
N ARG A 119 -38.10 -29.29 28.31
CA ARG A 119 -37.57 -30.59 28.74
C ARG A 119 -38.00 -30.96 30.15
N GLN A 120 -38.01 -29.99 31.06
CA GLN A 120 -38.42 -30.22 32.44
C GLN A 120 -39.93 -30.51 32.55
N ALA A 121 -40.76 -29.81 31.76
CA ALA A 121 -42.21 -30.07 31.69
C ALA A 121 -42.55 -31.47 31.13
N CYS A 122 -41.76 -31.98 30.17
CA CYS A 122 -41.93 -33.35 29.66
C CYS A 122 -41.46 -34.45 30.64
N GLN A 123 -40.73 -34.11 31.71
CA GLN A 123 -40.19 -35.08 32.67
C GLN A 123 -41.23 -35.57 33.70
N CYS A 124 -42.44 -34.99 33.72
CA CYS A 124 -43.48 -35.27 34.71
C CYS A 124 -44.59 -36.23 34.24
N ILE A 125 -44.55 -36.72 33.00
CA ILE A 125 -45.57 -37.68 32.53
C ILE A 125 -45.01 -39.10 32.72
N PRO A 126 -45.55 -39.92 33.64
CA PRO A 126 -45.24 -41.34 33.70
C PRO A 126 -45.81 -42.02 32.45
N VAL A 127 -45.02 -42.07 31.39
CA VAL A 127 -45.40 -42.73 30.14
C VAL A 127 -45.34 -44.23 30.36
N ARG A 128 -46.51 -44.85 30.56
CA ARG A 128 -46.70 -46.31 30.67
C ARG A 128 -46.64 -47.03 29.32
N ASN A 129 -46.20 -46.34 28.25
CA ASN A 129 -46.01 -46.91 26.92
C ASN A 129 -44.63 -46.52 26.38
N PRO A 130 -43.79 -47.49 25.98
CA PRO A 130 -42.46 -47.21 25.42
C PRO A 130 -42.61 -46.47 24.09
N CYS A 131 -42.25 -45.18 24.06
CA CYS A 131 -42.11 -44.44 22.81
C CYS A 131 -40.96 -45.03 21.99
N PRO A 132 -41.15 -45.28 20.68
CA PRO A 132 -40.09 -45.76 19.80
C PRO A 132 -38.97 -44.71 19.64
N PRO A 133 -37.70 -45.15 19.50
CA PRO A 133 -36.53 -44.27 19.47
C PRO A 133 -36.46 -43.49 18.14
N LEU A 134 -37.09 -42.33 18.08
CA LEU A 134 -37.07 -41.45 16.89
C LEU A 134 -35.94 -40.40 16.89
N ILE A 135 -35.03 -40.39 17.88
CA ILE A 135 -34.03 -39.31 18.01
C ILE A 135 -32.74 -39.58 17.21
N LEU A 136 -32.52 -40.80 16.71
CA LEU A 136 -31.25 -41.17 16.04
C LEU A 136 -31.20 -40.88 14.53
N THR A 137 -32.31 -40.53 13.89
CA THR A 137 -32.35 -40.25 12.44
C THR A 137 -31.91 -38.83 12.09
N SER A 138 -32.13 -37.86 13.00
CA SER A 138 -31.79 -36.45 12.74
C SER A 138 -30.27 -36.23 12.63
N PHE A 139 -29.47 -36.93 13.43
CA PHE A 139 -28.00 -36.83 13.35
C PHE A 139 -27.43 -37.35 12.03
N ARG A 140 -28.11 -38.27 11.34
CA ARG A 140 -27.64 -38.78 10.05
C ARG A 140 -27.71 -37.72 8.96
N HIS A 141 -28.75 -36.88 8.94
CA HIS A 141 -28.85 -35.78 7.97
C HIS A 141 -27.80 -34.68 8.20
N HIS A 142 -27.40 -34.46 9.46
CA HIS A 142 -26.31 -33.54 9.75
C HIS A 142 -24.94 -34.05 9.30
N LEU A 143 -24.76 -35.37 9.21
CA LEU A 143 -23.49 -35.96 8.75
C LEU A 143 -23.29 -35.79 7.24
N ASP A 144 -24.37 -35.77 6.45
CA ASP A 144 -24.33 -35.53 5.00
C ASP A 144 -23.95 -34.07 4.65
N LEU A 145 -24.01 -33.15 5.62
CA LEU A 145 -23.66 -31.74 5.42
C LEU A 145 -22.14 -31.48 5.55
N PHE A 146 -21.39 -32.33 6.27
CA PHE A 146 -19.95 -32.11 6.46
C PHE A 146 -19.13 -32.13 5.17
N PRO A 147 -19.39 -33.04 4.19
CA PRO A 147 -18.70 -33.00 2.91
C PRO A 147 -18.96 -31.71 2.13
N ARG A 148 -20.20 -31.21 2.15
CA ARG A 148 -20.58 -29.93 1.50
C ARG A 148 -19.91 -28.73 2.16
N LEU A 149 -19.83 -28.75 3.49
CA LEU A 149 -19.10 -27.74 4.26
C LEU A 149 -17.60 -27.79 3.94
N GLY A 150 -17.02 -28.98 3.87
CA GLY A 150 -15.61 -29.17 3.51
C GLY A 150 -15.28 -28.63 2.11
N LEU A 151 -16.18 -28.83 1.13
CA LEU A 151 -16.00 -28.28 -0.22
C LEU A 151 -16.05 -26.74 -0.23
N SER A 152 -17.07 -26.15 0.41
CA SER A 152 -17.19 -24.70 0.53
C SER A 152 -15.99 -24.07 1.27
N LEU A 153 -15.46 -24.74 2.29
CA LEU A 153 -14.31 -24.26 3.05
C LEU A 153 -13.01 -24.36 2.24
N ALA A 154 -12.89 -25.34 1.33
CA ALA A 154 -11.80 -25.41 0.37
C ALA A 154 -11.86 -24.26 -0.65
N ASP A 155 -13.06 -23.94 -1.16
CA ASP A 155 -13.26 -22.83 -2.09
C ASP A 155 -12.91 -21.48 -1.46
N VAL A 156 -13.32 -21.24 -0.20
CA VAL A 156 -12.93 -20.03 0.55
C VAL A 156 -11.43 -19.95 0.74
N ALA A 157 -10.76 -21.06 1.08
CA ALA A 157 -9.30 -21.08 1.23
C ALA A 157 -8.58 -20.79 -0.10
N ALA A 158 -9.10 -21.32 -1.22
CA ALA A 158 -8.58 -21.04 -2.55
C ALA A 158 -8.75 -19.55 -2.92
N PHE A 159 -9.93 -18.98 -2.67
CA PHE A 159 -10.20 -17.57 -2.90
C PHE A 159 -9.30 -16.65 -2.05
N MET A 160 -9.14 -16.94 -0.76
CA MET A 160 -8.24 -16.16 0.11
C MET A 160 -6.81 -16.16 -0.40
N HIS A 161 -6.34 -17.30 -0.92
CA HIS A 161 -5.01 -17.42 -1.51
C HIS A 161 -4.86 -16.60 -2.80
N GLU A 162 -5.88 -16.61 -3.66
CA GLU A 162 -5.92 -15.80 -4.89
C GLU A 162 -5.92 -14.29 -4.60
N VAL A 163 -6.71 -13.85 -3.61
CA VAL A 163 -6.73 -12.45 -3.17
C VAL A 163 -5.37 -12.01 -2.62
N GLU A 164 -4.68 -12.88 -1.87
CA GLU A 164 -3.34 -12.61 -1.35
C GLU A 164 -2.33 -12.41 -2.50
N LEU A 165 -2.40 -13.24 -3.54
CA LEU A 165 -1.58 -13.10 -4.74
C LEU A 165 -1.83 -11.77 -5.47
N HIS A 166 -3.10 -11.37 -5.60
CA HIS A 166 -3.45 -10.13 -6.30
C HIS A 166 -3.09 -8.86 -5.54
N GLN A 167 -3.15 -8.87 -4.21
CA GLN A 167 -2.84 -7.68 -3.40
C GLN A 167 -1.33 -7.48 -3.18
N GLY A 168 -0.49 -8.44 -3.57
CA GLY A 168 0.96 -8.38 -3.34
C GLY A 168 1.33 -8.35 -1.85
N VAL A 169 0.36 -8.58 -0.96
CA VAL A 169 0.56 -8.73 0.46
C VAL A 169 1.07 -10.16 0.63
N SER A 170 2.38 -10.38 0.38
CA SER A 170 3.01 -11.62 0.81
C SER A 170 2.76 -11.70 2.31
N SER A 171 1.82 -12.53 2.76
CA SER A 171 1.49 -12.55 4.16
C SER A 171 2.77 -12.93 4.89
N SER A 172 3.16 -12.06 5.82
CA SER A 172 4.28 -12.33 6.72
C SER A 172 4.18 -13.79 7.17
N ILE A 173 5.31 -14.51 7.18
CA ILE A 173 5.45 -15.97 7.41
C ILE A 173 4.53 -16.53 8.52
N ILE A 174 4.15 -15.68 9.48
CA ILE A 174 3.25 -15.96 10.59
C ILE A 174 1.78 -16.20 10.16
N HIS A 175 1.26 -15.49 9.15
CA HIS A 175 -0.16 -15.53 8.77
C HIS A 175 -0.53 -16.57 7.69
N ASN A 176 0.46 -17.11 6.96
CA ASN A 176 0.27 -18.21 6.01
C ASN A 176 -0.39 -19.46 6.63
N HIS A 177 -0.34 -19.59 7.96
CA HIS A 177 -0.93 -20.69 8.69
C HIS A 177 -2.47 -20.69 8.65
N GLY A 178 -3.11 -19.54 8.41
CA GLY A 178 -4.57 -19.45 8.39
C GLY A 178 -5.20 -20.20 7.21
N ILE A 179 -4.71 -19.91 6.00
CA ILE A 179 -5.20 -20.52 4.75
C ILE A 179 -4.93 -22.03 4.76
N GLU A 180 -3.73 -22.44 5.18
CA GLU A 180 -3.38 -23.85 5.19
C GLU A 180 -4.13 -24.64 6.27
N ARG A 181 -4.48 -24.02 7.41
CA ARG A 181 -5.37 -24.63 8.41
C ARG A 181 -6.79 -24.82 7.88
N LEU A 182 -7.32 -23.86 7.12
CA LEU A 182 -8.62 -24.02 6.47
C LEU A 182 -8.57 -25.16 5.46
N ARG A 183 -7.54 -25.21 4.61
CA ARG A 183 -7.35 -26.28 3.64
C ARG A 183 -7.23 -27.66 4.32
N ALA A 184 -6.48 -27.75 5.42
CA ALA A 184 -6.38 -28.97 6.22
C ALA A 184 -7.69 -29.37 6.91
N LEU A 185 -8.49 -28.41 7.38
CA LEU A 185 -9.82 -28.67 7.94
C LEU A 185 -10.80 -29.15 6.87
N ALA A 186 -10.81 -28.51 5.70
CA ALA A 186 -11.61 -28.94 4.55
C ALA A 186 -11.31 -30.40 4.17
N LEU A 187 -10.03 -30.76 4.10
CA LEU A 187 -9.60 -32.14 3.84
C LEU A 187 -10.09 -33.11 4.93
N LYS A 188 -9.97 -32.74 6.21
CA LYS A 188 -10.48 -33.58 7.31
C LYS A 188 -11.99 -33.79 7.25
N LEU A 189 -12.75 -32.81 6.77
CA LEU A 189 -14.21 -32.90 6.63
C LEU A 189 -14.64 -33.71 5.40
N GLN A 190 -13.82 -33.71 4.34
CA GLN A 190 -14.06 -34.54 3.15
C GLN A 190 -13.70 -36.00 3.39
N VAL A 191 -12.62 -36.27 4.14
CA VAL A 191 -12.23 -37.61 4.59
C VAL A 191 -13.05 -37.98 5.85
N SER A 192 -14.38 -37.81 5.78
CA SER A 192 -15.25 -38.53 6.69
C SER A 192 -15.13 -39.99 6.30
N PRO A 193 -14.72 -40.89 7.21
CA PRO A 193 -14.55 -42.29 6.88
C PRO A 193 -15.90 -42.78 6.36
N ALA A 194 -15.94 -43.12 5.06
CA ALA A 194 -16.96 -44.03 4.56
C ALA A 194 -17.05 -45.14 5.60
N PRO A 195 -18.26 -45.57 6.02
CA PRO A 195 -18.41 -46.59 7.04
C PRO A 195 -17.69 -47.84 6.52
N HIS A 196 -16.42 -47.97 6.85
CA HIS A 196 -15.65 -49.15 6.61
C HIS A 196 -16.47 -50.21 7.33
N LYS A 197 -17.01 -51.15 6.56
CA LYS A 197 -17.42 -52.43 7.10
C LYS A 197 -16.18 -52.99 7.79
N VAL A 198 -15.98 -52.62 9.05
CA VAL A 198 -15.08 -53.33 9.94
C VAL A 198 -15.79 -54.65 10.14
N GLY A 199 -15.53 -55.59 9.24
CA GLY A 199 -15.96 -56.97 9.35
C GLY A 199 -15.29 -57.52 10.59
N PHE A 200 -15.98 -57.42 11.73
CA PHE A 200 -15.56 -58.01 12.97
C PHE A 200 -15.85 -59.51 12.87
N SER A 201 -15.01 -60.24 12.16
CA SER A 201 -15.03 -61.71 12.18
C SER A 201 -14.40 -62.14 13.50
N ILE A 202 -15.25 -62.36 14.50
CA ILE A 202 -14.87 -63.00 15.76
C ILE A 202 -14.51 -64.46 15.43
N LEU A 203 -13.20 -64.76 15.41
CA LEU A 203 -12.75 -66.14 15.41
C LEU A 203 -12.99 -66.77 16.79
N PRO A 204 -13.37 -68.06 16.88
CA PRO A 204 -13.79 -68.73 18.12
C PRO A 204 -12.66 -69.00 19.13
N SER A 205 -11.48 -68.42 18.95
CA SER A 205 -10.29 -68.66 19.78
C SER A 205 -9.91 -67.51 20.71
N GLY A 206 -10.75 -66.46 20.84
CA GLY A 206 -10.56 -65.43 21.87
C GLY A 206 -9.32 -64.55 21.71
N GLN A 207 -8.65 -64.58 20.55
CA GLN A 207 -7.55 -63.66 20.26
C GLN A 207 -7.98 -62.57 19.27
N ILE A 208 -7.82 -61.32 19.69
CA ILE A 208 -8.06 -60.14 18.87
C ILE A 208 -6.81 -59.91 18.02
N SER A 209 -6.84 -60.35 16.76
CA SER A 209 -5.76 -60.08 15.79
C SER A 209 -6.13 -58.87 14.93
N PHE A 210 -5.39 -57.77 15.08
CA PHE A 210 -5.48 -56.61 14.20
C PHE A 210 -4.66 -56.87 12.94
N ARG A 211 -5.30 -57.33 11.87
CA ARG A 211 -4.69 -57.42 10.55
C ARG A 211 -5.06 -56.16 9.76
N ALA A 212 -4.18 -55.17 9.76
CA ALA A 212 -4.27 -54.06 8.82
C ALA A 212 -3.91 -54.59 7.42
N SER A 213 -4.92 -54.97 6.63
CA SER A 213 -4.73 -55.17 5.18
C SER A 213 -4.46 -53.82 4.54
N LEU A 214 -3.18 -53.49 4.39
CA LEU A 214 -2.74 -52.49 3.44
C LEU A 214 -2.86 -53.11 2.04
N ASP A 215 -4.02 -52.96 1.41
CA ASP A 215 -4.18 -53.19 -0.02
C ASP A 215 -3.43 -52.08 -0.77
N ILE A 216 -2.13 -52.28 -0.96
CA ILE A 216 -1.29 -51.49 -1.86
C ILE A 216 -1.65 -51.95 -3.28
N CYS A 217 -2.51 -51.20 -3.96
CA CYS A 217 -2.68 -51.33 -5.41
C CYS A 217 -1.40 -50.83 -6.11
N PRO A 218 -0.70 -51.67 -6.89
CA PRO A 218 0.40 -51.19 -7.72
C PRO A 218 -0.19 -50.40 -8.90
N THR A 219 0.08 -49.10 -8.95
CA THR A 219 -0.20 -48.27 -10.13
C THR A 219 0.75 -48.66 -11.26
N SER A 220 0.30 -49.54 -12.15
CA SER A 220 0.72 -49.56 -13.56
C SER A 220 0.32 -48.20 -14.16
N GLY A 221 1.23 -47.34 -14.63
CA GLY A 221 2.11 -47.53 -15.77
C GLY A 221 1.52 -46.76 -16.97
N PRO A 222 2.21 -45.75 -17.54
CA PRO A 222 1.63 -44.89 -18.58
C PRO A 222 1.67 -45.56 -19.96
N CYS A 223 0.55 -45.53 -20.69
CA CYS A 223 0.53 -45.82 -22.12
C CYS A 223 0.96 -44.55 -22.87
N SER A 224 2.07 -44.64 -23.60
CA SER A 224 2.48 -43.69 -24.64
C SER A 224 1.89 -44.13 -25.98
#